data_AF-A0A7C6JHN4-F1
#
_entry.id   AF-A0A7C6JHN4-F1
#
_cell.length_a   1.000
_cell.length_b   1.000
_cell.length_c   1.000
_cell.angle_alpha   90.00
_cell.angle_beta   90.00
_cell.angle_gamma   90.00
#
_symmetry.space_group_name_H-M   'P 1'
#
loop_
_entity.id
_entity.type
_entity.pdbx_description
1 polymer ?
#
loop_
_entity_poly.entity_id
_entity_poly.type
_entity_poly.pdbx_seq_one_letter_code
_entity_poly.pdbx_strand_id
1 'polypeptide(L)'
;MFNIFNLFKKKKKKENKTIDLDDIIINDEVDNISTILNQAQEQLILEKKDWRHLDVNYIEIFKELERQQNYLIRFEFLPKNQNFRNARSALQFHYGDYFAWKKVRDSIEEKYNFACKICGKTSQENELNKDIKHSALTECHEVWSFNEVTKIQKLEDLEALCNRCHSIKHINRHFKDIPYQNYLFKKYEEINSIDEERRLLDYAFAIDYQNKLNDIYFDMDLTLLNDLNLGINFDKTFKCHTDKFNGFLEVKLKNQKDLEE
;
A
#
# COMPACT_ATOMS: atom_id res chain seq x y z
N MET A 1 -38.32 58.51 -13.43
CA MET A 1 -37.32 59.58 -13.38
C MET A 1 -35.96 58.94 -13.66
N PHE A 2 -35.34 59.30 -14.79
CA PHE A 2 -33.95 59.07 -15.25
C PHE A 2 -33.30 57.66 -15.15
N ASN A 3 -33.05 56.93 -16.25
CA ASN A 3 -32.02 57.03 -17.32
C ASN A 3 -30.71 56.25 -17.02
N ILE A 4 -30.54 55.06 -17.62
CA ILE A 4 -29.62 54.72 -18.74
C ILE A 4 -28.13 55.09 -18.50
N PHE A 5 -27.23 54.10 -18.40
CA PHE A 5 -26.23 53.74 -19.43
C PHE A 5 -25.21 52.74 -18.89
N ASN A 6 -25.09 51.63 -19.63
CA ASN A 6 -23.93 50.75 -19.88
C ASN A 6 -22.61 51.06 -19.16
N LEU A 7 -21.81 50.01 -18.92
CA LEU A 7 -20.59 49.74 -19.71
C LEU A 7 -19.84 48.47 -19.21
N PHE A 8 -19.74 47.51 -20.14
CA PHE A 8 -18.67 46.50 -20.32
C PHE A 8 -18.55 45.23 -19.45
N LYS A 9 -18.86 44.11 -20.13
CA LYS A 9 -18.06 42.88 -20.32
C LYS A 9 -16.74 42.76 -19.51
N LYS A 10 -16.62 41.67 -18.75
CA LYS A 10 -15.45 40.76 -18.77
C LYS A 10 -15.87 39.33 -18.41
N LYS A 11 -15.46 38.37 -19.24
CA LYS A 11 -15.67 36.91 -19.07
C LYS A 11 -14.61 36.33 -18.12
N LYS A 12 -15.04 35.29 -17.38
CA LYS A 12 -14.29 34.18 -16.74
C LYS A 12 -13.51 34.46 -15.44
N LYS A 13 -13.94 33.77 -14.37
CA LYS A 13 -13.23 32.63 -13.79
C LYS A 13 -14.28 31.68 -13.19
N LYS A 14 -14.30 30.41 -13.62
CA LYS A 14 -15.14 29.36 -13.02
C LYS A 14 -14.50 29.04 -11.68
N GLU A 15 -15.19 29.35 -10.59
CA GLU A 15 -14.80 28.91 -9.25
C GLU A 15 -15.11 27.42 -9.11
N ASN A 16 -14.13 26.66 -8.65
CA ASN A 16 -14.30 25.27 -8.27
C ASN A 16 -15.19 25.24 -7.02
N LYS A 17 -16.46 24.87 -7.18
CA LYS A 17 -17.27 24.44 -6.04
C LYS A 17 -16.82 23.05 -5.65
N THR A 18 -16.20 22.93 -4.48
CA THR A 18 -16.21 21.69 -3.69
C THR A 18 -17.67 21.41 -3.34
N ILE A 19 -18.16 20.25 -3.73
CA ILE A 19 -19.48 19.76 -3.34
C ILE A 19 -19.31 19.14 -1.96
N ASP A 20 -20.00 19.70 -0.98
CA ASP A 20 -20.09 19.16 0.38
C ASP A 20 -21.12 18.02 0.37
N LEU A 21 -20.72 16.84 0.85
CA LEU A 21 -21.52 15.60 0.75
C LEU A 21 -22.66 15.54 1.77
N ASP A 22 -22.72 16.48 2.71
CA ASP A 22 -23.70 16.51 3.80
C ASP A 22 -25.05 17.14 3.42
N ASP A 23 -25.19 17.71 2.22
CA ASP A 23 -26.41 18.41 1.77
C ASP A 23 -27.44 17.51 1.03
N ILE A 24 -27.26 16.18 1.01
CA ILE A 24 -28.15 15.27 0.27
C ILE A 24 -29.40 14.95 1.13
N ILE A 25 -30.39 15.83 1.09
CA ILE A 25 -31.75 15.54 1.56
C ILE A 25 -32.49 14.72 0.49
N ILE A 26 -32.96 13.55 0.92
CA ILE A 26 -33.62 12.51 0.14
C ILE A 26 -35.07 12.93 -0.16
N ASN A 27 -35.42 13.05 -1.46
CA ASN A 27 -36.57 12.39 -2.11
C ASN A 27 -36.67 12.83 -3.59
N ASP A 28 -36.86 11.85 -4.48
CA ASP A 28 -37.16 11.93 -5.93
C ASP A 28 -36.03 12.19 -6.99
N GLU A 29 -34.74 12.23 -6.65
CA GLU A 29 -33.64 12.54 -7.59
C GLU A 29 -32.61 11.41 -7.88
N VAL A 30 -32.95 10.15 -7.65
CA VAL A 30 -31.96 9.04 -7.71
C VAL A 30 -31.30 8.87 -9.09
N ASP A 31 -32.03 9.08 -10.19
CA ASP A 31 -31.49 8.94 -11.57
C ASP A 31 -30.52 10.07 -11.94
N ASN A 32 -30.71 11.27 -11.37
CA ASN A 32 -29.87 12.42 -11.64
C ASN A 32 -28.53 12.30 -10.90
N ILE A 33 -28.55 11.81 -9.65
CA ILE A 33 -27.33 11.59 -8.84
C ILE A 33 -26.45 10.51 -9.46
N SER A 34 -27.02 9.37 -9.88
CA SER A 34 -26.23 8.29 -10.50
C SER A 34 -25.54 8.77 -11.78
N THR A 35 -26.24 9.55 -12.62
CA THR A 35 -25.68 10.13 -13.84
C THR A 35 -24.54 11.11 -13.54
N ILE A 36 -24.71 11.98 -12.55
CA ILE A 36 -23.67 12.95 -12.12
C ILE A 36 -22.44 12.21 -11.57
N LEU A 37 -22.65 11.19 -10.74
CA LEU A 37 -21.55 10.37 -10.21
C LEU A 37 -20.80 9.66 -11.35
N ASN A 38 -21.51 9.04 -12.29
CA ASN A 38 -20.88 8.36 -13.43
C ASN A 38 -20.05 9.33 -14.29
N GLN A 39 -20.57 10.53 -14.57
CA GLN A 39 -19.84 11.56 -15.31
C GLN A 39 -18.60 12.06 -14.57
N ALA A 40 -18.70 12.24 -13.25
CA ALA A 40 -17.57 12.62 -12.41
C ALA A 40 -16.52 11.51 -12.35
N GLN A 41 -16.94 10.25 -12.26
CA GLN A 41 -16.05 9.09 -12.31
C GLN A 41 -15.31 9.02 -13.66
N GLU A 42 -16.03 9.13 -14.78
CA GLU A 42 -15.44 9.15 -16.13
C GLU A 42 -14.40 10.28 -16.27
N GLN A 43 -14.71 11.47 -15.79
CA GLN A 43 -13.78 12.60 -15.83
C GLN A 43 -12.52 12.34 -14.97
N LEU A 44 -12.68 11.81 -13.75
CA LEU A 44 -11.54 11.50 -12.89
C LEU A 44 -10.68 10.38 -13.49
N ILE A 45 -11.27 9.36 -14.11
CA ILE A 45 -10.56 8.31 -14.86
C ILE A 45 -9.75 8.94 -16.01
N LEU A 46 -10.36 9.83 -16.80
CA LEU A 46 -9.67 10.54 -17.89
C LEU A 46 -8.51 11.39 -17.37
N GLU A 47 -8.69 12.04 -16.23
CA GLU A 47 -7.66 12.85 -15.56
C GLU A 47 -6.64 12.00 -14.78
N LYS A 48 -6.78 10.66 -14.78
CA LYS A 48 -5.97 9.71 -14.00
C LYS A 48 -5.97 10.00 -12.49
N LYS A 49 -7.07 10.57 -12.00
CA LYS A 49 -7.31 10.83 -10.59
C LYS A 49 -8.08 9.66 -9.98
N ASP A 50 -7.97 9.55 -8.67
CA ASP A 50 -8.67 8.53 -7.91
C ASP A 50 -10.17 8.87 -7.81
N TRP A 51 -11.01 8.11 -8.51
CA TRP A 51 -12.47 8.29 -8.48
C TRP A 51 -13.16 7.48 -7.39
N ARG A 52 -12.42 6.62 -6.67
CA ARG A 52 -13.00 5.66 -5.73
C ARG A 52 -13.74 6.34 -4.58
N HIS A 53 -13.40 7.60 -4.27
CA HIS A 53 -14.15 8.43 -3.33
C HIS A 53 -15.61 8.69 -3.74
N LEU A 54 -15.97 8.42 -5.00
CA LEU A 54 -17.31 8.55 -5.56
C LEU A 54 -18.06 7.20 -5.68
N ASP A 55 -17.41 6.07 -5.36
CA ASP A 55 -18.03 4.75 -5.42
C ASP A 55 -18.31 4.21 -4.03
N VAL A 56 -19.58 3.94 -3.75
CA VAL A 56 -20.04 3.40 -2.47
C VAL A 56 -19.31 2.11 -2.09
N ASN A 57 -18.92 1.27 -3.06
CA ASN A 57 -18.20 0.02 -2.81
C ASN A 57 -16.77 0.23 -2.30
N TYR A 58 -16.19 1.41 -2.56
CA TYR A 58 -14.86 1.80 -2.11
C TYR A 58 -14.90 2.74 -0.90
N ILE A 59 -15.99 3.46 -0.68
CA ILE A 59 -16.19 4.29 0.52
C ILE A 59 -15.96 3.46 1.79
N GLU A 60 -16.55 2.26 1.87
CA GLU A 60 -16.36 1.39 3.05
C GLU A 60 -14.92 0.88 3.20
N ILE A 61 -14.22 0.66 2.07
CA ILE A 61 -12.79 0.30 2.11
C ILE A 61 -11.98 1.46 2.66
N PHE A 62 -12.20 2.68 2.18
CA PHE A 62 -11.47 3.85 2.64
C PHE A 62 -11.73 4.17 4.10
N LYS A 63 -12.99 4.07 4.54
CA LYS A 63 -13.34 4.24 5.97
C LYS A 63 -12.56 3.25 6.83
N GLU A 64 -12.47 1.99 6.41
CA GLU A 64 -11.74 0.97 7.17
C GLU A 64 -10.21 1.19 7.12
N LEU A 65 -9.65 1.59 5.96
CA LEU A 65 -8.23 1.96 5.84
C LEU A 65 -7.88 3.19 6.69
N GLU A 66 -8.74 4.21 6.70
CA GLU A 66 -8.58 5.43 7.50
C GLU A 66 -8.70 5.12 9.00
N ARG A 67 -9.67 4.31 9.39
CA ARG A 67 -9.81 3.84 10.78
C ARG A 67 -8.56 3.10 11.26
N GLN A 68 -7.97 2.27 10.39
CA GLN A 68 -6.71 1.56 10.65
C GLN A 68 -5.47 2.46 10.60
N GLN A 69 -5.55 3.71 10.13
CA GLN A 69 -4.40 4.61 10.03
C GLN A 69 -3.77 4.93 11.38
N ASN A 70 -4.55 4.83 12.47
CA ASN A 70 -4.08 5.04 13.84
C ASN A 70 -3.47 3.78 14.47
N TYR A 71 -3.47 2.63 13.77
CA TYR A 71 -2.84 1.41 14.28
C TYR A 71 -1.33 1.49 14.15
N LEU A 72 -0.64 0.86 15.12
CA LEU A 72 0.79 0.65 15.02
C LEU A 72 1.12 -0.40 13.95
N ILE A 73 0.26 -1.41 13.78
CA ILE A 73 0.45 -2.44 12.76
C ILE A 73 -0.88 -2.87 12.12
N ARG A 74 -0.86 -3.17 10.82
CA ARG A 74 -2.01 -3.67 10.06
C ARG A 74 -1.60 -4.89 9.23
N PHE A 75 -2.58 -5.68 8.81
CA PHE A 75 -2.36 -6.73 7.83
C PHE A 75 -2.16 -6.11 6.44
N GLU A 76 -1.13 -6.55 5.73
CA GLU A 76 -0.74 -6.03 4.40
C GLU A 76 -0.60 -7.20 3.43
N PHE A 77 -1.74 -7.69 2.93
CA PHE A 77 -1.76 -8.84 2.04
C PHE A 77 -1.54 -8.40 0.59
N LEU A 78 -0.49 -8.93 -0.02
CA LEU A 78 -0.14 -8.62 -1.40
C LEU A 78 -1.08 -9.35 -2.38
N PRO A 79 -1.56 -8.71 -3.45
CA PRO A 79 -2.35 -9.36 -4.48
C PRO A 79 -1.60 -10.53 -5.12
N LYS A 80 -2.30 -11.60 -5.51
CA LYS A 80 -1.69 -12.82 -6.08
C LYS A 80 -0.77 -12.53 -7.27
N ASN A 81 -1.19 -11.60 -8.15
CA ASN A 81 -0.45 -11.22 -9.35
C ASN A 81 0.77 -10.36 -9.04
N GLN A 82 0.91 -9.84 -7.82
CA GLN A 82 2.04 -9.03 -7.36
C GLN A 82 3.04 -9.80 -6.49
N ASN A 83 2.80 -11.09 -6.26
CA ASN A 83 3.80 -11.92 -5.58
C ASN A 83 5.13 -11.86 -6.33
N PHE A 84 6.20 -11.65 -5.56
CA PHE A 84 7.59 -11.47 -6.03
C PHE A 84 7.83 -10.23 -6.91
N ARG A 85 6.84 -9.34 -7.07
CA ARG A 85 6.96 -8.06 -7.79
C ARG A 85 7.04 -6.95 -6.76
N ASN A 86 8.27 -6.65 -6.36
CA ASN A 86 8.61 -5.79 -5.25
C ASN A 86 9.81 -4.90 -5.60
N ALA A 87 10.16 -3.96 -4.73
CA ALA A 87 11.28 -3.05 -4.98
C ALA A 87 12.60 -3.82 -5.11
N ARG A 88 12.80 -4.87 -4.29
CA ARG A 88 13.96 -5.78 -4.38
C ARG A 88 14.16 -6.35 -5.78
N SER A 89 13.14 -7.03 -6.31
CA SER A 89 13.21 -7.67 -7.64
C SER A 89 13.31 -6.66 -8.78
N ALA A 90 12.61 -5.52 -8.67
CA ALA A 90 12.69 -4.45 -9.66
C ALA A 90 14.09 -3.83 -9.73
N LEU A 91 14.70 -3.52 -8.59
CA LEU A 91 16.06 -3.00 -8.51
C LEU A 91 17.08 -3.99 -9.08
N GLN A 92 16.97 -5.27 -8.70
CA GLN A 92 17.85 -6.30 -9.21
C GLN A 92 17.75 -6.46 -10.73
N PHE A 93 16.54 -6.42 -11.26
CA PHE A 93 16.35 -6.50 -12.70
C PHE A 93 16.84 -5.25 -13.42
N HIS A 94 16.60 -4.06 -12.85
CA HIS A 94 16.95 -2.79 -13.46
C HIS A 94 18.46 -2.57 -13.51
N TYR A 95 19.17 -2.86 -12.41
CA TYR A 95 20.61 -2.66 -12.29
C TYR A 95 21.45 -3.91 -12.61
N GLY A 96 20.81 -5.08 -12.67
CA GLY A 96 21.47 -6.35 -12.98
C GLY A 96 22.14 -7.04 -11.80
N ASP A 97 22.03 -6.51 -10.57
CA ASP A 97 22.65 -7.08 -9.36
C ASP A 97 21.87 -6.81 -8.06
N TYR A 98 22.29 -7.45 -6.96
CA TYR A 98 21.70 -7.28 -5.63
C TYR A 98 22.10 -5.97 -4.94
N PHE A 99 23.11 -5.27 -5.43
CA PHE A 99 23.79 -4.20 -4.70
C PHE A 99 22.91 -2.97 -4.53
N ALA A 100 22.09 -2.64 -5.54
CA ALA A 100 21.13 -1.53 -5.44
C ALA A 100 20.11 -1.77 -4.31
N TRP A 101 19.55 -2.98 -4.21
CA TRP A 101 18.65 -3.33 -3.11
C TRP A 101 19.36 -3.33 -1.75
N LYS A 102 20.59 -3.87 -1.69
CA LYS A 102 21.39 -3.85 -0.46
C LYS A 102 21.55 -2.43 0.09
N LYS A 103 21.89 -1.46 -0.76
CA LYS A 103 22.00 -0.04 -0.37
C LYS A 103 20.72 0.52 0.21
N VAL A 104 19.58 0.23 -0.42
CA VAL A 104 18.26 0.65 0.07
C VAL A 104 18.01 0.06 1.44
N ARG A 105 18.14 -1.26 1.57
CA ARG A 105 17.93 -1.96 2.83
C ARG A 105 18.82 -1.39 3.94
N ASP A 106 20.12 -1.29 3.71
CA ASP A 106 21.08 -0.79 4.70
C ASP A 106 20.74 0.66 5.11
N SER A 107 20.38 1.54 4.16
CA SER A 107 19.97 2.92 4.45
C SER A 107 18.71 3.00 5.31
N ILE A 108 17.76 2.08 5.12
CA ILE A 108 16.54 2.01 5.94
C ILE A 108 16.85 1.47 7.33
N GLU A 109 17.64 0.42 7.45
CA GLU A 109 18.08 -0.10 8.75
C GLU A 109 18.81 0.97 9.56
N GLU A 110 19.73 1.72 8.94
CA GLU A 110 20.43 2.85 9.55
C GLU A 110 19.47 3.97 9.98
N LYS A 111 18.50 4.34 9.13
CA LYS A 111 17.47 5.35 9.44
C LYS A 111 16.70 5.03 10.73
N TYR A 112 16.48 3.75 11.01
CA TYR A 112 15.80 3.28 12.22
C TYR A 112 16.75 2.84 13.34
N ASN A 113 18.04 3.16 13.25
CA ASN A 113 19.07 2.76 14.23
C ASN A 113 19.06 1.24 14.50
N PHE A 114 18.83 0.43 13.47
CA PHE A 114 18.74 -1.04 13.56
C PHE A 114 17.66 -1.53 14.55
N ALA A 115 16.61 -0.72 14.76
CA ALA A 115 15.47 -1.03 15.60
C ALA A 115 14.20 -1.22 14.77
N CYS A 116 13.32 -2.09 15.25
CA CYS A 116 12.00 -2.27 14.63
C CYS A 116 11.14 -0.99 14.79
N LYS A 117 10.61 -0.45 13.69
CA LYS A 117 9.69 0.71 13.69
C LYS A 117 8.49 0.52 14.62
N ILE A 118 8.00 -0.72 14.75
CA ILE A 118 6.77 -1.02 15.49
C ILE A 118 7.02 -1.25 16.98
N CYS A 119 7.98 -2.12 17.32
CA CYS A 119 8.18 -2.52 18.70
C CYS A 119 9.41 -1.91 19.37
N GLY A 120 10.21 -1.13 18.63
CA GLY A 120 11.41 -0.45 19.12
C GLY A 120 12.60 -1.37 19.42
N LYS A 121 12.42 -2.70 19.35
CA LYS A 121 13.48 -3.65 19.71
C LYS A 121 14.59 -3.70 18.67
N THR A 122 15.82 -3.71 19.15
CA THR A 122 17.03 -3.94 18.35
C THR A 122 17.35 -5.43 18.21
N SER A 123 18.32 -5.77 17.36
CA SER A 123 18.87 -7.11 17.25
C SER A 123 19.36 -7.64 18.61
N GLN A 124 20.16 -6.84 19.31
CA GLN A 124 20.80 -7.19 20.58
C GLN A 124 19.79 -7.47 21.70
N GLU A 125 18.68 -6.72 21.76
CA GLU A 125 17.62 -6.94 22.76
C GLU A 125 16.79 -8.21 22.51
N ASN A 126 16.83 -8.72 21.27
CA ASN A 126 16.13 -9.94 20.89
C ASN A 126 17.00 -11.21 21.02
N GLU A 127 18.33 -11.08 21.11
CA GLU A 127 19.28 -12.19 21.35
C GLU A 127 19.11 -12.91 22.70
N LEU A 128 18.45 -12.28 23.68
CA LEU A 128 18.07 -12.92 24.95
C LEU A 128 16.99 -14.00 24.78
N ASN A 129 16.33 -14.07 23.61
CA ASN A 129 15.43 -15.16 23.23
C ASN A 129 16.16 -16.11 22.26
N LYS A 130 16.84 -17.13 22.81
CA LYS A 130 17.64 -18.15 22.09
C LYS A 130 16.83 -19.12 21.20
N ASP A 131 15.63 -18.75 20.77
CA ASP A 131 14.94 -19.48 19.72
C ASP A 131 15.46 -18.98 18.36
N ILE A 132 16.55 -19.63 17.92
CA ILE A 132 17.34 -19.34 16.71
C ILE A 132 16.49 -19.17 15.43
N LYS A 133 15.23 -19.63 15.42
CA LYS A 133 14.29 -19.46 14.31
C LYS A 133 13.73 -18.03 14.14
N HIS A 134 13.87 -17.17 15.14
CA HIS A 134 13.26 -15.82 15.16
C HIS A 134 14.24 -14.70 15.56
N SER A 135 15.53 -14.95 15.38
CA SER A 135 16.63 -14.03 15.69
C SER A 135 16.59 -12.75 14.83
N ALA A 136 16.02 -11.70 15.41
CA ALA A 136 16.76 -10.46 15.70
C ALA A 136 17.49 -9.73 14.56
N LEU A 137 17.05 -9.81 13.31
CA LEU A 137 17.46 -8.86 12.28
C LEU A 137 16.24 -8.02 11.88
N THR A 138 16.47 -6.73 11.66
CA THR A 138 15.46 -5.89 11.01
C THR A 138 15.50 -6.19 9.52
N GLU A 139 14.33 -6.45 8.95
CA GLU A 139 14.11 -6.61 7.53
C GLU A 139 13.50 -5.31 6.99
N CYS A 140 13.91 -4.90 5.79
CA CYS A 140 13.33 -3.75 5.11
C CYS A 140 11.98 -4.17 4.50
N HIS A 141 10.91 -3.75 5.15
CA HIS A 141 9.53 -3.98 4.74
C HIS A 141 9.05 -2.85 3.82
N GLU A 142 8.33 -3.24 2.77
CA GLU A 142 7.77 -2.32 1.79
C GLU A 142 6.29 -2.05 2.09
N VAL A 143 5.93 -0.78 2.23
CA VAL A 143 4.54 -0.36 2.43
C VAL A 143 3.96 0.06 1.09
N TRP A 144 2.88 -0.60 0.68
CA TRP A 144 2.27 -0.42 -0.63
C TRP A 144 0.87 0.19 -0.55
N SER A 145 0.55 1.06 -1.51
CA SER A 145 -0.83 1.41 -1.85
C SER A 145 -1.17 0.88 -3.24
N PHE A 146 -2.47 0.64 -3.49
CA PHE A 146 -2.97 0.14 -4.75
C PHE A 146 -4.00 1.11 -5.30
N ASN A 147 -3.86 1.45 -6.58
CA ASN A 147 -4.83 2.22 -7.34
C ASN A 147 -5.33 1.34 -8.50
N GLU A 148 -6.54 0.79 -8.36
CA GLU A 148 -7.12 -0.11 -9.38
C GLU A 148 -7.39 0.60 -10.72
N VAL A 149 -7.62 1.92 -10.67
CA VAL A 149 -7.97 2.75 -11.82
C VAL A 149 -6.77 2.94 -12.74
N THR A 150 -5.69 3.45 -12.17
CA THR A 150 -4.43 3.65 -12.90
C THR A 150 -3.65 2.35 -13.06
N LYS A 151 -4.06 1.30 -12.34
CA LYS A 151 -3.36 0.01 -12.21
C LYS A 151 -1.93 0.23 -11.73
N ILE A 152 -1.78 1.05 -10.69
CA ILE A 152 -0.49 1.35 -10.07
C ILE A 152 -0.45 0.77 -8.65
N GLN A 153 0.58 0.00 -8.36
CA GLN A 153 1.03 -0.35 -7.02
C GLN A 153 2.14 0.63 -6.65
N LYS A 154 1.91 1.51 -5.69
CA LYS A 154 2.85 2.58 -5.33
C LYS A 154 3.57 2.27 -4.02
N LEU A 155 4.89 2.39 -4.04
CA LEU A 155 5.72 2.27 -2.85
C LEU A 155 5.55 3.55 -2.02
N GLU A 156 4.88 3.44 -0.88
CA GLU A 156 4.56 4.59 -0.03
C GLU A 156 5.61 4.81 1.06
N ASP A 157 6.15 3.73 1.64
CA ASP A 157 7.19 3.82 2.68
C ASP A 157 8.06 2.56 2.69
N LEU A 158 9.21 2.66 3.36
CA LEU A 158 10.08 1.56 3.71
C LEU A 158 10.33 1.58 5.23
N GLU A 159 10.12 0.45 5.87
CA GLU A 159 10.15 0.30 7.32
C GLU A 159 11.16 -0.77 7.74
N ALA A 160 11.98 -0.50 8.75
CA ALA A 160 12.78 -1.54 9.38
C ALA A 160 11.91 -2.33 10.36
N LEU A 161 11.66 -3.62 10.12
CA LEU A 161 10.79 -4.46 10.96
C LEU A 161 11.54 -5.69 11.47
N CYS A 162 11.34 -6.08 12.72
CA CYS A 162 11.78 -7.42 13.14
C CYS A 162 10.89 -8.51 12.53
N ASN A 163 11.43 -9.73 12.41
CA ASN A 163 10.75 -10.87 11.77
C ASN A 163 9.33 -11.12 12.30
N ARG A 164 9.09 -10.89 13.60
CA ARG A 164 7.74 -11.02 14.19
C ARG A 164 6.78 -9.95 13.65
N CYS A 165 7.19 -8.68 13.64
CA CYS A 165 6.33 -7.60 13.15
C CYS A 165 6.12 -7.72 11.63
N HIS A 166 7.16 -8.08 10.88
CA HIS A 166 7.03 -8.40 9.47
C HIS A 166 6.07 -9.58 9.22
N SER A 167 6.19 -10.65 10.04
CA SER A 167 5.28 -11.81 9.98
C SER A 167 3.83 -11.44 10.31
N ILE A 168 3.57 -10.50 11.21
CA ILE A 168 2.21 -10.02 11.49
C ILE A 168 1.63 -9.35 10.24
N LYS A 169 2.37 -8.44 9.60
CA LYS A 169 1.91 -7.78 8.36
C LYS A 169 1.57 -8.79 7.26
N HIS A 170 2.34 -9.87 7.15
CA HIS A 170 2.14 -10.95 6.18
C HIS A 170 1.68 -12.27 6.81
N ILE A 171 0.77 -12.20 7.79
CA ILE A 171 0.33 -13.37 8.57
C ILE A 171 -0.32 -14.46 7.71
N ASN A 172 -0.85 -14.11 6.53
CA ASN A 172 -1.41 -15.04 5.56
C ASN A 172 -0.37 -15.98 4.92
N ARG A 173 0.94 -15.66 5.00
CA ARG A 173 2.02 -16.57 4.57
C ARG A 173 2.23 -17.75 5.52
N HIS A 174 1.78 -17.62 6.77
CA HIS A 174 1.94 -18.61 7.83
C HIS A 174 0.74 -19.55 7.96
N PHE A 175 -0.10 -19.69 6.92
CA PHE A 175 -1.34 -20.47 6.94
C PHE A 175 -1.18 -21.98 7.26
N LYS A 176 0.04 -22.53 7.12
CA LYS A 176 0.34 -23.92 7.46
C LYS A 176 0.79 -24.11 8.92
N ASP A 177 1.17 -23.03 9.60
CA ASP A 177 1.65 -23.05 10.99
C ASP A 177 0.61 -22.36 11.88
N ILE A 178 -0.47 -23.08 12.17
CA ILE A 178 -1.59 -22.58 12.99
C ILE A 178 -1.14 -22.13 14.38
N PRO A 179 -0.28 -22.86 15.12
CA PRO A 179 0.24 -22.39 16.40
C PRO A 179 0.95 -21.04 16.30
N TYR A 180 1.82 -20.87 15.29
CA TYR A 180 2.53 -19.60 15.10
C TYR A 180 1.58 -18.48 14.65
N GLN A 181 0.62 -18.78 13.78
CA GLN A 181 -0.39 -17.82 13.36
C GLN A 181 -1.21 -17.30 14.56
N ASN A 182 -1.66 -18.19 15.45
CA ASN A 182 -2.36 -17.82 16.67
C ASN A 182 -1.50 -16.94 17.59
N TYR A 183 -0.20 -17.24 17.70
CA TYR A 183 0.73 -16.39 18.41
C TYR A 183 0.82 -14.97 17.79
N LEU A 184 0.95 -14.87 16.47
CA LEU A 184 1.00 -13.57 15.78
C LEU A 184 -0.30 -12.77 15.93
N PHE A 185 -1.45 -13.45 15.92
CA PHE A 185 -2.76 -12.82 16.19
C PHE A 185 -2.82 -12.21 17.59
N LYS A 186 -2.36 -12.92 18.63
CA LYS A 186 -2.27 -12.35 19.98
C LYS A 186 -1.32 -11.17 20.06
N LYS A 187 -0.22 -11.20 19.31
CA LYS A 187 0.70 -10.05 19.23
C LYS A 187 0.12 -8.85 18.48
N TYR A 188 -0.71 -9.07 17.47
CA TYR A 188 -1.45 -8.01 16.80
C TYR A 188 -2.42 -7.30 17.77
N GLU A 189 -3.19 -8.08 18.55
CA GLU A 189 -4.09 -7.58 19.60
C GLU A 189 -3.33 -6.72 20.62
N GLU A 190 -2.23 -7.25 21.17
CA GLU A 190 -1.39 -6.55 22.16
C GLU A 190 -0.81 -5.24 21.62
N ILE A 191 -0.24 -5.26 20.41
CA ILE A 191 0.42 -4.08 19.81
C ILE A 191 -0.59 -2.97 19.54
N ASN A 192 -1.76 -3.30 19.01
CA ASN A 192 -2.78 -2.31 18.67
C ASN A 192 -3.72 -1.98 19.84
N SER A 193 -3.60 -2.66 20.99
CA SER A 193 -4.51 -2.54 22.13
C SER A 193 -5.98 -2.78 21.76
N ILE A 194 -6.23 -3.86 21.02
CA ILE A 194 -7.58 -4.26 20.56
C ILE A 194 -7.93 -5.66 21.06
N ASP A 195 -9.22 -6.00 21.00
CA ASP A 195 -9.70 -7.34 21.31
C ASP A 195 -9.71 -8.29 20.10
N GLU A 196 -10.04 -9.55 20.39
CA GLU A 196 -10.12 -10.63 19.41
C GLU A 196 -11.19 -10.39 18.34
N GLU A 197 -12.34 -9.82 18.71
CA GLU A 197 -13.42 -9.52 17.76
C GLU A 197 -12.93 -8.50 16.72
N ARG A 198 -12.30 -7.41 17.17
CA ARG A 198 -11.72 -6.40 16.29
C ARG A 198 -10.64 -7.00 15.38
N ARG A 199 -9.74 -7.81 15.93
CA ARG A 199 -8.71 -8.52 15.15
C ARG A 199 -9.33 -9.38 14.04
N LEU A 200 -10.42 -10.10 14.32
CA LEU A 200 -11.11 -10.92 13.32
C LEU A 200 -11.70 -10.07 12.18
N LEU A 201 -12.31 -8.93 12.53
CA LEU A 201 -12.82 -7.97 11.53
C LEU A 201 -11.70 -7.42 10.66
N ASP A 202 -10.56 -7.05 11.25
CA ASP A 202 -9.41 -6.52 10.51
C ASP A 202 -8.79 -7.57 9.58
N TYR A 203 -8.72 -8.83 10.03
CA TYR A 203 -8.23 -9.95 9.23
C TYR A 203 -9.18 -10.26 8.07
N ALA A 204 -10.48 -10.31 8.31
CA ALA A 204 -11.50 -10.51 7.27
C ALA A 204 -11.44 -9.38 6.23
N PHE A 205 -11.35 -8.13 6.68
CA PHE A 205 -11.17 -6.98 5.80
C PHE A 205 -9.92 -7.11 4.93
N ALA A 206 -8.78 -7.52 5.49
CA ALA A 206 -7.55 -7.69 4.73
C ALA A 206 -7.66 -8.78 3.65
N ILE A 207 -8.38 -9.88 3.94
CA ILE A 207 -8.68 -10.93 2.95
C ILE A 207 -9.57 -10.38 1.84
N ASP A 208 -10.67 -9.70 2.19
CA ASP A 208 -11.62 -9.17 1.22
C ASP A 208 -10.97 -8.10 0.32
N TYR A 209 -10.15 -7.24 0.92
CA TYR A 209 -9.38 -6.25 0.19
C TYR A 209 -8.38 -6.91 -0.77
N GLN A 210 -7.62 -7.92 -0.31
CA GLN A 210 -6.74 -8.69 -1.19
C GLN A 210 -7.50 -9.34 -2.35
N ASN A 211 -8.66 -9.94 -2.08
CA ASN A 211 -9.49 -10.60 -3.09
C ASN A 211 -9.95 -9.63 -4.19
N LYS A 212 -10.34 -8.41 -3.82
CA LYS A 212 -10.68 -7.35 -4.79
C LYS A 212 -9.50 -6.99 -5.71
N LEU A 213 -8.27 -7.04 -5.19
CA LEU A 213 -7.07 -6.69 -5.93
C LEU A 213 -6.50 -7.84 -6.77
N ASN A 214 -6.86 -9.08 -6.47
CA ASN A 214 -6.19 -10.27 -7.00
C ASN A 214 -6.22 -10.36 -8.53
N ASP A 215 -7.25 -9.86 -9.19
CA ASP A 215 -7.41 -9.97 -10.65
C ASP A 215 -6.82 -8.79 -11.43
N ILE A 216 -6.13 -7.87 -10.74
CA ILE A 216 -5.54 -6.68 -11.34
C ILE A 216 -4.02 -6.87 -11.52
N TYR A 217 -3.55 -6.50 -12.71
CA TYR A 217 -2.13 -6.43 -13.04
C TYR A 217 -1.66 -5.00 -12.87
N PHE A 218 -1.14 -4.69 -11.69
CA PHE A 218 -0.54 -3.39 -11.38
C PHE A 218 0.88 -3.28 -11.93
N ASP A 219 1.21 -2.13 -12.50
CA ASP A 219 2.60 -1.69 -12.65
C ASP A 219 3.08 -1.04 -11.34
N MET A 220 4.39 -1.00 -11.11
CA MET A 220 4.93 -0.44 -9.87
C MET A 220 5.33 1.02 -10.04
N ASP A 221 4.93 1.86 -9.10
CA ASP A 221 5.52 3.18 -8.90
C ASP A 221 6.55 3.10 -7.77
N LEU A 222 7.81 3.34 -8.15
CA LEU A 222 9.00 3.19 -7.30
C LEU A 222 9.71 4.53 -7.09
N THR A 223 9.08 5.67 -7.43
CA THR A 223 9.73 6.98 -7.38
C THR A 223 10.19 7.36 -5.98
N LEU A 224 9.59 6.80 -4.92
CA LEU A 224 10.05 6.97 -3.52
C LEU A 224 11.54 6.64 -3.36
N LEU A 225 12.06 5.67 -4.11
CA LEU A 225 13.48 5.28 -4.03
C LEU A 225 14.43 6.38 -4.48
N ASN A 226 13.96 7.33 -5.31
CA ASN A 226 14.75 8.47 -5.76
C ASN A 226 15.07 9.40 -4.58
N ASP A 227 14.14 9.53 -3.63
CA ASP A 227 14.26 10.42 -2.46
C ASP A 227 15.32 9.96 -1.45
N LEU A 228 15.77 8.69 -1.56
CA LEU A 228 16.84 8.15 -0.73
C LEU A 228 18.23 8.69 -1.10
N ASN A 229 18.39 9.38 -2.25
CA ASN A 229 19.67 9.93 -2.73
C ASN A 229 20.80 8.88 -2.86
N LEU A 230 20.46 7.63 -3.16
CA LEU A 230 21.40 6.50 -3.26
C LEU A 230 21.94 6.28 -4.69
N GLY A 231 21.69 7.22 -5.61
CA GLY A 231 21.98 7.06 -7.04
C GLY A 231 21.00 6.10 -7.76
N ILE A 232 19.83 5.87 -7.16
CA ILE A 232 18.73 5.11 -7.76
C ILE A 232 17.81 6.10 -8.49
N ASN A 233 17.36 5.74 -9.70
CA ASN A 233 16.42 6.58 -10.42
C ASN A 233 15.33 5.78 -11.16
N PHE A 234 14.08 6.01 -10.80
CA PHE A 234 12.87 5.60 -11.51
C PHE A 234 12.09 6.85 -11.94
N ASP A 235 12.15 7.21 -13.23
CA ASP A 235 11.43 8.37 -13.78
C ASP A 235 9.99 8.04 -14.21
N LYS A 236 9.62 6.75 -14.21
CA LYS A 236 8.34 6.23 -14.72
C LYS A 236 7.93 4.98 -13.96
N THR A 237 6.65 4.61 -14.07
CA THR A 237 6.13 3.32 -13.60
C THR A 237 6.93 2.16 -14.19
N PHE A 238 7.39 1.25 -13.34
CA PHE A 238 8.09 0.02 -13.71
C PHE A 238 7.09 -1.04 -14.17
N LYS A 239 7.23 -1.48 -15.43
CA LYS A 239 6.36 -2.49 -16.06
C LYS A 239 6.74 -3.90 -15.58
N CYS A 240 6.15 -4.35 -14.48
CA CYS A 240 6.49 -5.62 -13.81
C CYS A 240 5.76 -6.85 -14.35
N HIS A 241 5.05 -6.73 -15.48
CA HIS A 241 4.36 -7.86 -16.14
C HIS A 241 4.89 -8.15 -17.55
N THR A 242 6.07 -7.64 -17.89
CA THR A 242 6.70 -7.93 -19.18
C THR A 242 7.31 -9.33 -19.19
N ASP A 243 7.34 -9.98 -20.36
CA ASP A 243 7.95 -11.30 -20.53
C ASP A 243 9.41 -11.34 -20.05
N LYS A 244 10.16 -10.26 -20.31
CA LYS A 244 11.55 -10.14 -19.87
C LYS A 244 11.68 -10.18 -18.34
N PHE A 245 10.81 -9.47 -17.63
CA PHE A 245 10.83 -9.45 -16.16
C PHE A 245 10.29 -10.75 -15.57
N ASN A 246 9.22 -11.32 -16.14
CA ASN A 246 8.70 -12.62 -15.73
C ASN A 246 9.76 -13.73 -15.89
N GLY A 247 10.48 -13.75 -17.01
CA GLY A 247 11.60 -14.68 -17.22
C GLY A 247 12.73 -14.50 -16.20
N PHE A 248 13.04 -13.26 -15.81
CA PHE A 248 13.98 -12.99 -14.71
C PHE A 248 13.48 -13.55 -13.38
N LEU A 249 12.20 -13.33 -13.04
CA LEU A 249 11.60 -13.86 -11.81
C LEU A 249 11.60 -15.39 -11.81
N GLU A 250 11.28 -16.05 -12.91
CA GLU A 250 11.31 -17.52 -13.00
C GLU A 250 12.70 -18.11 -12.74
N VAL A 251 13.74 -17.49 -13.30
CA VAL A 251 15.14 -17.91 -13.05
C VAL A 251 15.48 -17.74 -11.57
N LYS A 252 15.07 -16.64 -10.95
CA LYS A 252 15.32 -16.37 -9.53
C LYS A 252 14.49 -17.27 -8.60
N LEU A 253 13.22 -17.52 -8.92
CA LEU A 253 12.32 -18.40 -8.17
C LEU A 253 12.79 -19.85 -8.19
N LYS A 254 13.31 -20.34 -9.33
CA LYS A 254 13.92 -21.68 -9.40
C LYS A 254 15.16 -21.83 -8.51
N ASN A 255 15.80 -20.71 -8.16
CA ASN A 255 17.00 -20.72 -7.32
C ASN A 255 16.72 -20.53 -5.82
N GLN A 256 15.45 -20.37 -5.40
CA GLN A 256 14.81 -20.28 -4.05
C GLN A 256 15.55 -19.65 -2.84
N LYS A 257 16.88 -19.61 -2.76
CA LYS A 257 17.66 -19.05 -1.66
C LYS A 257 17.64 -17.52 -1.59
N ASP A 258 17.26 -16.83 -2.67
CA ASP A 258 17.40 -15.37 -2.79
C ASP A 258 16.09 -14.58 -2.62
N LEU A 259 14.95 -15.20 -2.33
CA LEU A 259 13.64 -14.51 -2.36
C LEU A 259 12.77 -14.66 -1.10
N GLU A 260 13.19 -15.48 -0.13
CA GLU A 260 12.42 -15.78 1.09
C GLU A 260 12.87 -14.97 2.34
N GLU A 261 13.77 -14.00 2.16
CA GLU A 261 14.20 -13.02 3.18
C GLU A 261 13.84 -11.60 2.72
#